data_AF-A0AB34GIS7-F1
#
_entry.id   AF-A0AB34GIS7-F1
#
_cell.length_a   1.000
_cell.length_b   1.000
_cell.length_c   1.000
_cell.angle_alpha   90.00
_cell.angle_beta   90.00
_cell.angle_gamma   90.00
#
_symmetry.space_group_name_H-M   'P 1'
#
loop_
_entity.id
_entity.type
_entity.pdbx_description
1 polymer ?
#
loop_
_entity_poly.entity_id
_entity_poly.type
_entity_poly.pdbx_seq_one_letter_code
_entity_poly.pdbx_strand_id
1 'polypeptide(L)'
;MQTASLPTEKEEEAAGEAACKDEGKHCGSPAGQSASDGFWKSVATRVPKEPPEIRILNPYFIQEAAFTLIGLPFNNGLMGRGNIPTLGSVAVTMALHGCDEVAVAGFGYDMSTPNAPLHYYETVRMAAIKESWTHNIQREKEFLRKLVKAHVITDLTSGI
;
A
#
# COMPACT_ATOMS: atom_id res chain seq x y z
N MET A 1 4.61 10.65 -31.45
CA MET A 1 4.36 10.08 -30.10
C MET A 1 3.35 10.97 -29.42
N GLN A 2 2.10 10.53 -29.30
CA GLN A 2 1.08 11.25 -28.54
C GLN A 2 1.31 10.96 -27.07
N THR A 3 1.52 12.02 -26.28
CA THR A 3 1.50 11.97 -24.82
C THR A 3 0.05 11.84 -24.39
N ALA A 4 -0.33 10.71 -23.80
CA ALA A 4 -1.57 10.60 -23.07
C ALA A 4 -1.39 11.33 -21.72
N SER A 5 -2.05 12.47 -21.56
CA SER A 5 -2.12 13.16 -20.28
C SER A 5 -3.05 12.37 -19.36
N LEU A 6 -2.57 11.99 -18.18
CA LEU A 6 -3.40 11.45 -17.10
C LEU A 6 -4.32 12.58 -16.60
N PRO A 7 -5.62 12.30 -16.36
CA PRO A 7 -6.53 13.31 -15.85
C PRO A 7 -6.12 13.74 -14.44
N THR A 8 -6.36 15.02 -14.15
CA THR A 8 -6.16 15.57 -12.81
C THR A 8 -7.24 15.06 -11.86
N GLU A 9 -6.97 15.01 -10.54
CA GLU A 9 -7.92 14.51 -9.52
C GLU A 9 -9.33 15.13 -9.61
N LYS A 10 -9.44 16.37 -10.14
CA LYS A 10 -10.72 17.05 -10.39
C LYS A 10 -11.52 16.49 -11.56
N GLU A 11 -10.87 15.93 -12.57
CA GLU A 11 -11.53 15.33 -13.73
C GLU A 11 -12.05 13.92 -13.40
N GLU A 12 -11.41 13.22 -12.46
CA GLU A 12 -11.85 11.93 -11.95
C GLU A 12 -13.12 12.06 -11.08
N GLU A 13 -13.22 13.14 -10.29
CA GLU A 13 -14.40 13.46 -9.47
C GLU A 13 -15.65 13.74 -10.33
N ALA A 14 -15.51 14.48 -11.44
CA ALA A 14 -16.61 14.79 -12.36
C ALA A 14 -17.10 13.58 -13.17
N ALA A 15 -16.23 12.61 -13.46
CA ALA A 15 -16.60 11.38 -14.15
C ALA A 15 -17.44 10.42 -13.27
N GLY A 16 -17.26 10.48 -11.94
CA GLY A 16 -18.01 9.67 -10.98
C GLY A 16 -19.49 10.02 -10.89
N GLU A 17 -19.87 11.27 -11.18
CA GLU A 17 -21.25 11.76 -11.03
C GLU A 17 -22.13 11.44 -12.25
N ALA A 18 -21.53 11.23 -13.43
CA ALA A 18 -22.25 10.93 -14.67
C ALA A 18 -22.68 9.45 -14.80
N ALA A 19 -22.05 8.52 -14.07
CA ALA A 19 -22.27 7.07 -14.24
C ALA A 19 -23.47 6.50 -13.45
N CYS A 20 -24.15 7.30 -12.62
CA CYS A 20 -25.26 6.88 -11.76
C CYS A 20 -26.65 7.29 -12.30
N LYS A 21 -26.83 7.36 -13.62
CA LYS A 21 -28.11 7.76 -14.24
C LYS A 21 -28.75 6.76 -15.18
N ASP A 22 -28.17 5.59 -15.38
CA ASP A 22 -28.83 4.55 -16.17
C ASP A 22 -28.79 3.22 -15.42
N GLU A 23 -29.85 2.42 -15.55
CA GLU A 23 -30.14 1.16 -14.85
C GLU A 23 -30.83 1.31 -13.48
N GLY A 24 -32.17 1.36 -13.50
CA GLY A 24 -33.04 1.37 -12.33
C GLY A 24 -33.01 0.08 -11.48
N LYS A 25 -31.93 -0.13 -10.73
CA LYS A 25 -31.89 -1.08 -9.60
C LYS A 25 -31.31 -0.41 -8.35
N HIS A 26 -32.10 -0.53 -7.29
CA HIS A 26 -31.97 0.02 -5.95
C HIS A 26 -30.56 -0.11 -5.33
N CYS A 27 -29.71 0.90 -5.47
CA CYS A 27 -28.56 1.15 -4.58
C CYS A 27 -28.99 2.16 -3.50
N GLY A 28 -29.81 1.72 -2.55
CA GLY A 28 -30.19 2.52 -1.39
C GLY A 28 -29.34 2.14 -0.19
N SER A 29 -28.37 2.98 0.20
CA SER A 29 -27.86 2.99 1.58
C SER A 29 -29.00 3.37 2.53
N PRO A 30 -29.06 2.83 3.76
CA PRO A 30 -30.06 3.26 4.73
C PRO A 30 -29.96 4.76 4.96
N ALA A 31 -31.11 5.44 5.00
CA ALA A 31 -31.20 6.89 5.06
C ALA A 31 -30.41 7.44 6.26
N GLY A 32 -29.38 8.25 5.96
CA GLY A 32 -28.68 9.08 6.95
C GLY A 32 -27.21 8.76 7.20
N GLN A 33 -26.62 7.74 6.56
CA GLN A 33 -25.17 7.51 6.63
C GLN A 33 -24.53 7.67 5.25
N SER A 34 -23.58 8.59 5.12
CA SER A 34 -22.74 8.72 3.94
C SER A 34 -21.85 7.48 3.82
N ALA A 35 -21.48 7.05 2.61
CA ALA A 35 -20.57 5.91 2.42
C ALA A 35 -19.19 6.11 3.10
N SER A 36 -18.86 7.35 3.45
CA SER A 36 -17.69 7.77 4.22
C SER A 36 -17.86 7.67 5.74
N ASP A 37 -19.08 7.48 6.25
CA ASP A 37 -19.36 7.42 7.69
C ASP A 37 -18.76 6.12 8.25
N GLY A 38 -17.62 6.25 8.92
CA GLY A 38 -16.86 5.13 9.50
C GLY A 38 -15.40 5.06 9.07
N PHE A 39 -15.00 5.80 8.01
CA PHE A 39 -13.61 5.92 7.60
C PHE A 39 -12.96 7.16 8.23
N TRP A 40 -11.65 7.09 8.49
CA TRP A 40 -10.89 8.21 9.08
C TRP A 40 -10.57 9.32 8.06
N LYS A 41 -10.86 9.08 6.77
CA LYS A 41 -10.74 10.01 5.64
C LYS A 41 -11.81 9.69 4.60
N SER A 42 -12.04 10.61 3.67
CA SER A 42 -12.85 10.35 2.47
C SER A 42 -12.28 9.15 1.69
N VAL A 43 -13.17 8.34 1.13
CA VAL A 43 -12.84 7.15 0.34
C VAL A 43 -13.62 7.17 -0.96
N ALA A 44 -13.07 6.54 -2.00
CA ALA A 44 -13.79 6.35 -3.25
C ALA A 44 -15.06 5.51 -3.00
N THR A 45 -16.20 6.00 -3.47
CA THR A 45 -17.49 5.31 -3.34
C THR A 45 -17.74 4.34 -4.50
N ARG A 46 -16.89 4.38 -5.54
CA ARG A 46 -16.96 3.53 -6.73
C ARG A 46 -15.55 3.18 -7.20
N VAL A 47 -15.35 1.92 -7.60
CA VAL A 47 -14.13 1.46 -8.28
C VAL A 47 -14.52 0.95 -9.67
N PRO A 48 -13.90 1.43 -10.77
CA PRO A 48 -14.26 1.04 -12.13
C PRO A 48 -13.65 -0.33 -12.50
N LYS A 49 -13.99 -1.37 -11.74
CA LYS A 49 -13.53 -2.75 -11.92
C LYS A 49 -14.65 -3.75 -11.68
N GLU A 50 -14.69 -4.80 -12.49
CA GLU A 50 -15.68 -5.86 -12.32
C GLU A 50 -15.30 -6.78 -11.15
N PRO A 51 -16.28 -7.40 -10.44
CA PRO A 51 -15.99 -8.26 -9.29
C PRO A 51 -14.93 -9.35 -9.55
N PRO A 52 -14.89 -10.02 -10.73
CA PRO A 52 -13.84 -11.01 -11.04
C PRO A 52 -12.42 -10.43 -11.21
N GLU A 53 -12.24 -9.13 -11.36
CA GLU A 53 -10.94 -8.46 -11.39
C GLU A 53 -10.44 -8.08 -9.98
N ILE A 54 -11.32 -8.11 -8.98
CA ILE A 54 -11.01 -7.73 -7.60
C ILE A 54 -10.52 -8.96 -6.83
N ARG A 55 -9.46 -8.76 -6.03
CA ARG A 55 -8.94 -9.77 -5.11
C ARG A 55 -8.91 -9.17 -3.71
N ILE A 56 -9.27 -10.00 -2.73
CA ILE A 56 -9.19 -9.64 -1.32
C ILE A 56 -7.91 -10.25 -0.77
N LEU A 57 -7.01 -9.40 -0.26
CA LEU A 57 -5.81 -9.87 0.41
C LEU A 57 -6.20 -10.66 1.66
N ASN A 58 -5.69 -11.88 1.77
CA ASN A 58 -5.87 -12.67 2.98
C ASN A 58 -5.11 -12.01 4.15
N PRO A 59 -5.76 -11.64 5.27
CA PRO A 59 -5.10 -11.02 6.42
C PRO A 59 -3.95 -11.83 7.02
N TYR A 60 -3.86 -13.12 6.73
CA TYR A 60 -2.73 -13.97 7.07
C TYR A 60 -1.38 -13.36 6.66
N PHE A 61 -1.26 -12.84 5.43
CA PHE A 61 0.00 -12.29 4.93
C PHE A 61 0.44 -11.02 5.69
N ILE A 62 -0.52 -10.28 6.26
CA ILE A 62 -0.21 -9.12 7.11
C ILE A 62 0.43 -9.60 8.42
N GLN A 63 -0.15 -10.63 9.04
CA GLN A 63 0.37 -11.22 10.28
C GLN A 63 1.72 -11.90 10.08
N GLU A 64 1.88 -12.63 8.98
CA GLU A 64 3.13 -13.30 8.66
C GLU A 64 4.25 -12.30 8.38
N ALA A 65 3.99 -11.28 7.55
CA ALA A 65 4.93 -10.19 7.30
C ALA A 65 5.37 -9.55 8.62
N ALA A 66 4.40 -9.17 9.47
CA ALA A 66 4.64 -8.50 10.73
C ALA A 66 5.46 -9.36 11.70
N PHE A 67 4.95 -10.53 12.07
CA PHE A 67 5.41 -11.28 13.23
C PHE A 67 6.44 -12.35 12.89
N THR A 68 6.35 -12.96 11.71
CA THR A 68 7.23 -14.06 11.31
C THR A 68 8.46 -13.53 10.59
N LEU A 69 8.27 -12.67 9.59
CA LEU A 69 9.35 -12.26 8.69
C LEU A 69 10.10 -11.02 9.20
N ILE A 70 9.38 -9.94 9.54
CA ILE A 70 10.00 -8.72 10.10
C ILE A 70 10.35 -8.93 11.59
N GLY A 71 9.60 -9.77 12.29
CA GLY A 71 9.79 -10.04 13.72
C GLY A 71 9.35 -8.86 14.60
N LEU A 72 8.25 -8.19 14.24
CA LEU A 72 7.59 -7.20 15.09
C LEU A 72 6.96 -7.87 16.32
N PRO A 73 6.74 -7.13 17.44
CA PRO A 73 6.17 -7.70 18.65
C PRO A 73 4.75 -8.27 18.44
N PHE A 74 4.54 -9.54 18.80
CA PHE A 74 3.26 -10.23 18.56
C PHE A 74 2.07 -9.58 19.30
N ASN A 75 2.24 -9.11 20.53
CA ASN A 75 1.21 -8.42 21.32
C ASN A 75 -0.18 -9.12 21.29
N ASN A 76 -0.22 -10.44 21.40
CA ASN A 76 -1.44 -11.26 21.27
C ASN A 76 -2.19 -11.05 19.94
N GLY A 77 -1.45 -10.79 18.86
CA GLY A 77 -2.00 -10.48 17.53
C GLY A 77 -2.46 -9.03 17.35
N LEU A 78 -2.33 -8.17 18.37
CA LEU A 78 -2.75 -6.77 18.27
C LEU A 78 -1.70 -5.92 17.56
N MET A 79 -2.10 -5.31 16.45
CA MET A 79 -1.30 -4.34 15.70
C MET A 79 -1.60 -2.91 16.15
N GLY A 80 -0.59 -2.05 16.12
CA GLY A 80 -0.64 -0.70 16.67
C GLY A 80 0.63 0.08 16.39
N ARG A 81 0.99 1.01 17.28
CA ARG A 81 2.13 1.92 17.11
C ARG A 81 3.44 1.17 16.84
N GLY A 82 4.02 1.38 15.65
CA GLY A 82 5.25 0.75 15.18
C GLY A 82 5.13 -0.76 14.92
N ASN A 83 3.91 -1.30 14.97
CA ASN A 83 3.63 -2.74 14.91
C ASN A 83 2.74 -3.12 13.72
N ILE A 84 2.71 -2.28 12.69
CA ILE A 84 2.00 -2.54 11.43
C ILE A 84 3.08 -2.55 10.34
N PRO A 85 3.20 -3.61 9.53
CA PRO A 85 4.15 -3.63 8.42
C PRO A 85 3.70 -2.65 7.32
N THR A 86 4.65 -2.09 6.55
CA THR A 86 4.26 -1.34 5.35
C THR A 86 3.56 -2.26 4.35
N LEU A 87 2.70 -1.67 3.51
CA LEU A 87 2.05 -2.41 2.43
C LEU A 87 3.08 -3.03 1.46
N GLY A 88 4.24 -2.37 1.27
CA GLY A 88 5.35 -2.91 0.49
C GLY A 88 5.89 -4.22 1.07
N SER A 89 6.12 -4.28 2.38
CA SER A 89 6.56 -5.52 3.04
C SER A 89 5.52 -6.64 2.94
N VAL A 90 4.23 -6.32 3.07
CA VAL A 90 3.14 -7.29 2.88
C VAL A 90 3.10 -7.80 1.43
N ALA A 91 3.32 -6.93 0.44
CA ALA A 91 3.39 -7.30 -0.96
C ALA A 91 4.57 -8.24 -1.25
N VAL A 92 5.75 -7.99 -0.66
CA VAL A 92 6.90 -8.91 -0.77
C VAL A 92 6.56 -10.27 -0.17
N THR A 93 5.96 -10.32 1.02
CA THR A 93 5.53 -11.57 1.65
C THR A 93 4.56 -12.35 0.74
N MET A 94 3.54 -11.68 0.19
CA MET A 94 2.60 -12.32 -0.72
C MET A 94 3.30 -12.86 -1.98
N ALA A 95 4.23 -12.10 -2.57
CA ALA A 95 4.97 -12.51 -3.75
C ALA A 95 5.83 -13.76 -3.48
N LEU A 96 6.45 -13.86 -2.31
CA LEU A 96 7.25 -15.03 -1.89
C LEU A 96 6.41 -16.32 -1.76
N HIS A 97 5.10 -16.20 -1.51
CA HIS A 97 4.19 -17.36 -1.51
C HIS A 97 3.62 -17.71 -2.88
N GLY A 98 3.67 -16.77 -3.83
CA GLY A 98 2.97 -16.89 -5.11
C GLY A 98 3.87 -17.00 -6.35
N CYS A 99 5.16 -16.71 -6.21
CA CYS A 99 6.12 -16.66 -7.32
C CYS A 99 7.33 -17.54 -7.03
N ASP A 100 7.86 -18.18 -8.07
CA ASP A 100 9.12 -18.93 -7.98
C ASP A 100 10.33 -18.01 -7.82
N GLU A 101 10.26 -16.82 -8.42
CA GLU A 101 11.28 -15.78 -8.35
C GLU A 101 10.64 -14.42 -8.09
N VAL A 102 11.29 -13.59 -7.26
CA VAL A 102 10.80 -12.26 -6.91
C VAL A 102 11.88 -11.22 -7.16
N ALA A 103 11.56 -10.22 -7.97
CA ALA A 103 12.36 -9.03 -8.16
C ALA A 103 11.58 -7.80 -7.65
N VAL A 104 12.28 -6.88 -6.98
CA VAL A 104 11.70 -5.68 -6.39
C VAL A 104 12.38 -4.44 -6.95
N ALA A 105 11.62 -3.35 -7.07
CA ALA A 105 12.11 -2.05 -7.52
C ALA A 105 11.44 -0.94 -6.69
N GLY A 106 12.19 0.13 -6.40
CA GLY A 106 11.68 1.26 -5.62
C GLY A 106 11.52 0.96 -4.13
N PHE A 107 12.18 -0.09 -3.63
CA PHE A 107 12.27 -0.39 -2.20
C PHE A 107 13.54 0.22 -1.62
N GLY A 108 13.44 0.71 -0.39
CA GLY A 108 14.55 1.32 0.32
C GLY A 108 14.16 2.62 1.00
N TYR A 109 14.70 2.84 2.19
CA TYR A 109 14.59 4.11 2.90
C TYR A 109 15.99 4.53 3.33
N ASP A 110 16.54 5.53 2.66
CA ASP A 110 17.81 6.12 3.05
C ASP A 110 17.59 7.30 4.01
N MET A 111 17.54 6.98 5.30
CA MET A 111 17.35 7.98 6.34
C MET A 111 18.54 8.95 6.47
N SER A 112 19.66 8.73 5.75
CA SER A 112 20.80 9.66 5.69
C SER A 112 20.56 10.82 4.71
N THR A 113 19.57 10.71 3.83
CA THR A 113 19.20 11.73 2.83
C THR A 113 17.78 12.27 3.08
N PRO A 114 17.53 12.96 4.22
CA PRO A 114 16.17 13.33 4.66
C PRO A 114 15.41 14.27 3.70
N ASN A 115 16.13 14.96 2.82
CA ASN A 115 15.56 15.87 1.82
C ASN A 115 15.28 15.20 0.46
N ALA A 116 15.70 13.95 0.26
CA ALA A 116 15.37 13.21 -0.95
C ALA A 116 13.86 12.94 -1.03
N PRO A 117 13.29 12.78 -2.24
CA PRO A 117 11.90 12.37 -2.39
C PRO A 117 11.64 11.02 -1.71
N LEU A 118 10.54 10.91 -0.98
CA LEU A 118 10.05 9.67 -0.39
C LEU A 118 9.41 8.77 -1.46
N HIS A 119 8.67 9.37 -2.38
CA HIS A 119 8.06 8.70 -3.52
C HIS A 119 8.58 9.30 -4.82
N TYR A 120 8.68 8.49 -5.87
CA TYR A 120 9.29 8.89 -7.14
C TYR A 120 8.45 9.87 -7.97
N TYR A 121 7.17 10.04 -7.65
CA TYR A 121 6.21 10.83 -8.42
C TYR A 121 5.79 12.14 -7.73
N GLU A 122 6.26 12.39 -6.50
CA GLU A 122 5.87 13.58 -5.74
C GLU A 122 7.03 14.18 -4.94
N THR A 123 6.75 15.29 -4.25
CA THR A 123 7.77 16.08 -3.55
C THR A 123 7.80 15.84 -2.04
N VAL A 124 7.03 14.87 -1.52
CA VAL A 124 7.10 14.48 -0.11
C VAL A 124 8.51 14.00 0.19
N ARG A 125 9.09 14.47 1.30
CA ARG A 125 10.49 14.20 1.65
C ARG A 125 10.63 12.95 2.50
N MET A 126 11.77 12.28 2.40
CA MET A 126 12.15 11.10 3.17
C MET A 126 11.97 11.32 4.69
N ALA A 127 12.19 12.53 5.20
CA ALA A 127 11.97 12.88 6.61
C ALA A 127 10.55 12.56 7.11
N ALA A 128 9.52 12.61 6.26
CA ALA A 128 8.13 12.36 6.64
C ALA A 128 7.92 10.94 7.18
N ILE A 129 8.64 9.95 6.67
CA ILE A 129 8.48 8.57 7.16
C ILE A 129 9.14 8.35 8.53
N LYS A 130 10.12 9.20 8.91
CA LYS A 130 10.72 9.19 10.25
C LYS A 130 9.71 9.56 11.33
N GLU A 131 8.75 10.40 10.97
CA GLU A 131 7.68 10.89 11.85
C GLU A 131 6.49 9.92 11.89
N SER A 132 6.46 8.92 10.99
CA SER A 132 5.43 7.89 11.00
C SER A 132 5.53 7.04 12.27
N TRP A 133 4.46 7.04 13.04
CA TRP A 133 4.35 6.22 14.25
C TRP A 133 3.85 4.80 13.94
N THR A 134 3.45 4.51 12.71
CA THR A 134 2.73 3.29 12.34
C THR A 134 3.67 2.11 12.04
N HIS A 135 4.82 2.38 11.42
CA HIS A 135 5.73 1.37 10.87
C HIS A 135 7.10 1.42 11.55
N ASN A 136 7.78 0.27 11.65
CA ASN A 136 9.17 0.21 12.07
C ASN A 136 10.09 0.05 10.85
N ILE A 137 10.35 1.18 10.19
CA ILE A 137 11.11 1.23 8.93
C ILE A 137 12.50 0.61 9.04
N GLN A 138 13.15 0.74 10.20
CA GLN A 138 14.47 0.16 10.42
C GLN A 138 14.41 -1.38 10.38
N ARG A 139 13.43 -2.00 11.05
CA ARG A 139 13.25 -3.45 11.03
C ARG A 139 12.86 -3.97 9.65
N GLU A 140 12.00 -3.24 8.94
CA GLU A 140 11.61 -3.59 7.57
C GLU A 140 12.81 -3.53 6.62
N LYS A 141 13.66 -2.50 6.75
CA LYS A 141 14.92 -2.39 6.00
C LYS A 141 15.86 -3.56 6.27
N GLU A 142 16.02 -3.95 7.54
CA GLU A 142 16.84 -5.11 7.91
C GLU A 142 16.29 -6.42 7.37
N PHE A 143 14.97 -6.59 7.37
CA PHE A 143 14.29 -7.72 6.76
C PHE A 143 14.59 -7.82 5.26
N LEU A 144 14.37 -6.74 4.49
CA LEU A 144 14.62 -6.71 3.05
C LEU A 144 16.10 -7.00 2.72
N ARG A 145 17.04 -6.43 3.50
CA ARG A 145 18.47 -6.69 3.35
C ARG A 145 18.85 -8.15 3.53
N LYS A 146 18.20 -8.84 4.48
CA LYS A 146 18.42 -10.28 4.68
C LYS A 146 17.96 -11.07 3.45
N LEU A 147 16.82 -10.72 2.86
CA LEU A 147 16.32 -11.38 1.64
C LEU A 147 17.25 -11.17 0.45
N VAL A 148 17.72 -9.94 0.22
CA VAL A 148 18.67 -9.62 -0.87
C VAL A 148 19.99 -10.37 -0.66
N LYS A 149 20.55 -10.32 0.55
CA LYS A 149 21.81 -11.00 0.89
C LYS A 149 21.73 -12.53 0.72
N ALA A 150 20.56 -13.10 0.99
CA ALA A 150 20.30 -14.53 0.83
C ALA A 150 19.90 -14.93 -0.60
N HIS A 151 19.86 -13.99 -1.55
CA HIS A 151 19.38 -14.22 -2.92
C HIS A 151 17.95 -14.76 -3.02
N VAL A 152 17.10 -14.44 -2.02
CA VAL A 152 15.67 -14.79 -2.02
C VAL A 152 14.89 -13.80 -2.90
N ILE A 153 15.32 -12.53 -2.95
CA ILE A 153 14.78 -11.52 -3.85
C ILE A 153 15.90 -10.81 -4.59
N THR A 154 15.60 -10.31 -5.80
CA THR A 154 16.50 -9.46 -6.59
C THR A 154 16.11 -7.99 -6.43
N ASP A 155 17.04 -7.12 -5.99
CA ASP A 155 16.82 -5.68 -5.97
C ASP A 155 17.27 -5.04 -7.29
N LEU A 156 16.31 -4.62 -8.11
CA LEU A 156 16.56 -4.03 -9.43
C LEU A 156 17.05 -2.58 -9.35
N THR A 157 16.78 -1.89 -8.24
CA THR A 157 17.09 -0.46 -8.06
C THR A 157 18.26 -0.20 -7.14
N SER A 158 18.80 -1.24 -6.49
CA SER A 158 19.89 -1.14 -5.51
C SER A 158 19.57 -0.16 -4.36
N GLY A 159 18.29 -0.09 -3.97
CA GLY A 159 17.81 0.81 -2.92
C GLY A 159 17.80 0.19 -1.51
N ILE A 160 17.93 -1.14 -1.40
CA ILE A 160 17.82 -1.91 -0.15
C ILE A 160 19.15 -1.98 0.62
#